data_AF-A0A165F1D2-F1
#
_entry.id   AF-A0A165F1D2-F1
#
_cell.length_a   1.000
_cell.length_b   1.000
_cell.length_c   1.000
_cell.angle_alpha   90.00
_cell.angle_beta   90.00
_cell.angle_gamma   90.00
#
_symmetry.space_group_name_H-M   'P 1'
#
loop_
_entity.id
_entity.type
_entity.pdbx_description
1 polymer ?
#
loop_
_entity_poly.entity_id
_entity_poly.type
_entity_poly.pdbx_seq_one_letter_code
_entity_poly.pdbx_strand_id
1 'polypeptide(L)'
;MVITSKDAPPPSYDSLNPPPSSHPNDQKRPIPPWPPTSSGAGPSRPPLPVQSPSQAAQWPVWSPGYWKRRGEEQEISRTVRALLHDVIHNLSDPSSLDVLYSSHHACASHGISFPALSQEDIEQHPALYWAILTLSPYAKSLPGGSLASAPPEGGWPALDLLAAFPLTDSTRREATTACVLGDDNALYQYLLQTEGFAPVGLAESITSRPSAGAAGPRAVDVVQVQHVADGRAGHFRLRVRLRDWLRRMRMHKKVAVRWIARGASLSPPLPLLAPSQ
;
A
#
# COMPACT_ATOMS: atom_id res chain seq x y z
N MET A 1 40.39 -20.94 25.15
CA MET A 1 40.58 -22.06 24.19
C MET A 1 40.63 -21.44 22.80
N VAL A 2 41.81 -21.41 22.19
CA VAL A 2 42.08 -20.71 20.93
C VAL A 2 41.87 -21.70 19.79
N ILE A 3 40.99 -21.37 18.84
CA ILE A 3 40.79 -22.15 17.62
C ILE A 3 41.30 -21.30 16.46
N THR A 4 42.47 -21.64 15.94
CA THR A 4 43.01 -21.10 14.69
C THR A 4 42.27 -21.74 13.52
N SER A 5 41.63 -20.93 12.69
CA SER A 5 40.95 -21.41 11.48
C SER A 5 41.98 -21.54 10.36
N LYS A 6 42.12 -22.77 9.88
CA LYS A 6 43.00 -23.19 8.79
C LYS A 6 42.39 -22.74 7.46
N ASP A 7 43.13 -21.93 6.70
CA ASP A 7 42.83 -21.56 5.31
C ASP A 7 42.68 -22.84 4.46
N ALA A 8 41.49 -23.01 3.88
CA ALA A 8 41.25 -23.95 2.81
C ALA A 8 40.72 -23.15 1.59
N PRO A 9 41.35 -23.27 0.41
CA PRO A 9 40.89 -22.54 -0.77
C PRO A 9 39.49 -23.04 -1.19
N PRO A 10 38.66 -22.16 -1.78
CA PRO A 10 37.30 -22.52 -2.20
C PRO A 10 37.32 -23.61 -3.28
N PRO A 11 36.32 -24.51 -3.30
CA PRO A 11 36.21 -25.55 -4.33
C PRO A 11 35.99 -24.92 -5.71
N SER A 12 36.82 -25.33 -6.68
CA SER A 12 36.69 -24.96 -8.08
C SER A 12 35.47 -25.67 -8.68
N TYR A 13 34.48 -24.90 -9.14
CA TYR A 13 33.31 -25.39 -9.89
C TYR A 13 33.59 -25.25 -11.38
N ASP A 14 34.43 -26.13 -11.92
CA ASP A 14 34.70 -26.18 -13.36
C ASP A 14 34.51 -27.60 -13.84
N SER A 15 33.26 -27.94 -14.23
CA SER A 15 32.87 -29.05 -15.12
C SER A 15 31.35 -29.24 -15.11
N LEU A 16 30.61 -28.39 -15.81
CA LEU A 16 29.27 -28.74 -16.27
C LEU A 16 29.32 -28.89 -17.80
N ASN A 17 29.56 -30.13 -18.24
CA ASN A 17 29.36 -30.53 -19.63
C ASN A 17 27.86 -30.40 -19.97
N PRO A 18 27.47 -29.59 -20.96
CA PRO A 18 26.09 -29.59 -21.43
C PRO A 18 25.82 -30.90 -22.21
N PRO A 19 24.69 -31.59 -21.96
CA PRO A 19 24.28 -32.73 -22.76
C PRO A 19 23.88 -32.28 -24.18
N PRO A 20 24.03 -33.16 -25.20
CA PRO A 20 23.65 -32.83 -26.57
C PRO A 20 22.13 -32.61 -26.67
N SER A 21 21.75 -31.45 -27.19
CA SER A 21 20.37 -31.06 -27.48
C SER A 21 19.83 -31.84 -28.69
N SER A 22 19.20 -32.98 -28.45
CA SER A 22 18.29 -33.59 -29.41
C SER A 22 16.96 -32.85 -29.35
N HIS A 23 16.69 -31.97 -30.31
CA HIS A 23 15.37 -31.37 -30.52
C HIS A 23 14.43 -32.42 -31.14
N PRO A 24 13.38 -32.89 -30.45
CA PRO A 24 12.28 -33.56 -31.13
C PRO A 24 11.37 -32.50 -31.74
N ASN A 25 11.07 -32.67 -33.03
CA ASN A 25 10.15 -31.86 -33.80
C ASN A 25 8.86 -31.58 -33.01
N ASP A 26 8.60 -30.29 -32.79
CA ASP A 26 7.39 -29.75 -32.21
C ASP A 26 6.24 -29.91 -33.21
N GLN A 27 5.60 -31.08 -33.17
CA GLN A 27 4.35 -31.33 -33.89
C GLN A 27 3.23 -30.52 -33.23
N LYS A 28 2.91 -29.38 -33.85
CA LYS A 28 1.67 -28.62 -33.62
C LYS A 28 0.49 -29.58 -33.55
N ARG A 29 -0.05 -29.78 -32.36
CA ARG A 29 -1.35 -30.45 -32.19
C ARG A 29 -2.45 -29.55 -32.78
N PRO A 30 -3.35 -30.09 -33.62
CA PRO A 30 -4.51 -29.34 -34.07
C PRO A 30 -5.44 -29.03 -32.89
N ILE A 31 -5.76 -27.75 -32.72
CA ILE A 31 -6.75 -27.25 -31.77
C ILE A 31 -8.13 -27.74 -32.26
N PRO A 32 -8.95 -28.41 -31.43
CA PRO A 32 -10.29 -28.80 -31.84
C PRO A 32 -11.17 -27.55 -32.06
N PRO A 33 -12.03 -27.53 -33.10
CA PRO A 33 -12.98 -26.45 -33.31
C PRO A 33 -13.98 -26.40 -32.16
N TRP A 34 -14.14 -25.22 -31.58
CA TRP A 34 -15.17 -24.95 -30.58
C TRP A 34 -16.56 -25.12 -31.19
N PRO A 35 -17.54 -25.69 -30.47
CA PRO A 35 -18.90 -25.84 -30.98
C PRO A 35 -19.57 -24.48 -31.18
N PRO A 36 -20.42 -24.32 -32.21
CA PRO A 36 -21.21 -23.12 -32.40
C PRO A 36 -22.22 -22.98 -31.24
N THR A 37 -22.15 -21.86 -30.55
CA THR A 37 -23.14 -21.44 -29.56
C THR A 37 -24.47 -21.22 -30.28
N SER A 38 -25.40 -22.14 -30.06
CA SER A 38 -26.79 -22.03 -30.48
C SER A 38 -27.45 -20.82 -29.83
N SER A 39 -27.91 -19.90 -30.67
CA SER A 39 -28.76 -18.77 -30.32
C SER A 39 -30.08 -19.27 -29.71
N GLY A 40 -30.16 -19.26 -28.38
CA GLY A 40 -31.40 -19.42 -27.65
C GLY A 40 -32.18 -18.11 -27.66
N ALA A 41 -33.30 -18.08 -28.39
CA ALA A 41 -34.30 -17.03 -28.31
C ALA A 41 -34.96 -17.06 -26.92
N GLY A 42 -34.96 -15.92 -26.23
CA GLY A 42 -35.58 -15.71 -24.92
C GLY A 42 -35.67 -14.21 -24.58
N PRO A 43 -36.63 -13.78 -23.75
CA PRO A 43 -37.51 -12.67 -24.09
C PRO A 43 -36.93 -11.27 -23.86
N SER A 44 -37.42 -10.36 -24.69
CA SER A 44 -37.28 -8.90 -24.68
C SER A 44 -37.14 -8.27 -23.29
N ARG A 45 -35.90 -7.88 -22.96
CA ARG A 45 -35.61 -6.86 -21.95
C ARG A 45 -35.94 -5.47 -22.51
N PRO A 46 -36.58 -4.58 -21.74
CA PRO A 46 -36.74 -3.19 -22.16
C PRO A 46 -35.37 -2.54 -22.32
N PRO A 47 -35.20 -1.63 -23.30
CA PRO A 47 -33.94 -0.93 -23.50
C PRO A 47 -33.60 -0.11 -22.25
N LEU A 48 -32.42 -0.37 -21.69
CA LEU A 48 -31.80 0.53 -20.71
C LEU A 48 -31.64 1.90 -21.38
N PRO A 49 -31.96 3.01 -20.68
CA PRO A 49 -31.72 4.34 -21.22
C PRO A 49 -30.21 4.48 -21.47
N VAL A 50 -29.85 4.69 -22.74
CA VAL A 50 -28.54 5.16 -23.14
C VAL A 50 -28.32 6.47 -22.40
N GLN A 51 -27.50 6.43 -21.34
CA GLN A 51 -27.00 7.64 -20.72
C GLN A 51 -26.17 8.34 -21.78
N SER A 52 -26.77 9.36 -22.40
CA SER A 52 -26.06 10.32 -23.22
C SER A 52 -24.79 10.74 -22.48
N PRO A 53 -23.60 10.72 -23.12
CA PRO A 53 -22.42 11.28 -22.50
C PRO A 53 -22.78 12.71 -22.15
N SER A 54 -22.80 13.00 -20.85
CA SER A 54 -22.98 14.35 -20.32
C SER A 54 -22.04 15.24 -21.13
N GLN A 55 -22.63 16.14 -21.93
CA GLN A 55 -21.90 17.19 -22.59
C GLN A 55 -21.24 17.98 -21.46
N ALA A 56 -20.00 17.64 -21.14
CA ALA A 56 -19.10 18.53 -20.44
C ALA A 56 -19.03 19.75 -21.36
N ALA A 57 -19.84 20.76 -21.05
CA ALA A 57 -19.88 22.00 -21.80
C ALA A 57 -18.43 22.51 -21.84
N GLN A 58 -17.80 22.35 -23.00
CA GLN A 58 -16.45 22.84 -23.25
C GLN A 58 -16.60 24.35 -23.42
N TRP A 59 -16.66 25.05 -22.28
CA TRP A 59 -16.63 26.50 -22.28
C TRP A 59 -15.32 26.94 -22.92
N PRO A 60 -15.33 27.89 -23.88
CA PRO A 60 -14.10 28.43 -24.42
C PRO A 60 -13.24 28.97 -23.27
N VAL A 61 -11.95 28.60 -23.30
CA VAL A 61 -10.93 28.90 -22.27
C VAL A 61 -10.80 30.42 -21.98
N TRP A 62 -11.36 31.27 -22.84
CA TRP A 62 -11.32 32.73 -22.71
C TRP A 62 -12.64 33.36 -22.27
N SER A 63 -13.66 32.58 -21.92
CA SER A 63 -14.90 33.13 -21.40
C SER A 63 -14.69 33.72 -19.99
N PRO A 64 -15.27 34.89 -19.66
CA PRO A 64 -15.18 35.47 -18.31
C PRO A 64 -15.65 34.51 -17.20
N GLY A 65 -16.60 33.62 -17.52
CA GLY A 65 -17.08 32.59 -16.60
C GLY A 65 -16.01 31.55 -16.22
N TYR A 66 -15.08 31.22 -17.14
CA TYR A 66 -13.97 30.30 -16.86
C TYR A 66 -13.03 30.87 -15.78
N TRP A 67 -12.66 32.16 -15.89
CA TRP A 67 -11.77 32.80 -14.92
C TRP A 67 -12.40 32.93 -13.54
N LYS A 68 -13.70 33.25 -13.48
CA LYS A 68 -14.44 33.29 -12.21
C LYS A 68 -14.47 31.92 -11.54
N ARG A 69 -14.79 30.87 -12.29
CA ARG A 69 -14.77 29.48 -11.80
C ARG A 69 -13.39 29.06 -11.32
N ARG A 70 -12.33 29.40 -12.05
CA ARG A 70 -10.96 29.07 -11.66
C ARG A 70 -10.54 29.77 -10.37
N GLY A 71 -10.96 31.03 -10.18
CA GLY A 71 -10.74 31.75 -8.93
C GLY A 71 -11.45 31.08 -7.75
N GLU A 72 -12.71 30.68 -7.94
CA GLU A 72 -13.49 29.94 -6.95
C GLU A 72 -12.85 28.58 -6.61
N GLU A 73 -12.42 27.80 -7.61
CA GLU A 73 -11.72 26.54 -7.41
C GLU A 73 -10.42 26.72 -6.61
N GLN A 74 -9.66 27.78 -6.88
CA GLN A 74 -8.44 28.10 -6.13
C GLN A 74 -8.74 28.50 -4.68
N GLU A 75 -9.78 29.28 -4.46
CA GLU A 75 -10.22 29.69 -3.12
C GLU A 75 -10.68 28.49 -2.31
N ILE A 76 -11.50 27.61 -2.88
CA ILE A 76 -11.94 26.37 -2.24
C ILE A 76 -10.75 25.47 -1.96
N SER A 77 -9.84 25.28 -2.92
CA SER A 77 -8.64 24.47 -2.71
C SER A 77 -7.77 25.02 -1.58
N ARG A 78 -7.62 26.36 -1.48
CA ARG A 78 -6.91 27.00 -0.37
C ARG A 78 -7.61 26.74 0.96
N THR A 79 -8.93 26.90 1.02
CA THR A 79 -9.72 26.65 2.23
C THR A 79 -9.63 25.19 2.68
N VAL A 80 -9.77 24.24 1.76
CA VAL A 80 -9.64 22.81 2.06
C VAL A 80 -8.24 22.46 2.55
N ARG A 81 -7.18 23.06 2.00
CA ARG A 81 -5.81 22.87 2.52
C ARG A 81 -5.65 23.39 3.94
N ALA A 82 -6.21 24.56 4.25
CA ALA A 82 -6.17 25.11 5.60
C ALA A 82 -6.93 24.20 6.59
N LEU A 83 -8.12 23.71 6.19
CA LEU A 83 -8.88 22.75 7.00
C LEU A 83 -8.13 21.42 7.18
N LEU A 84 -7.49 20.90 6.12
CA LEU A 84 -6.65 19.71 6.22
C LEU A 84 -5.51 19.91 7.21
N HIS A 85 -4.83 21.06 7.17
CA HIS A 85 -3.79 21.44 8.12
C HIS A 85 -4.31 21.50 9.56
N ASP A 86 -5.45 22.15 9.80
CA ASP A 86 -6.04 22.20 11.14
C ASP A 86 -6.45 20.80 11.65
N VAL A 87 -7.00 19.96 10.76
CA VAL A 87 -7.42 18.59 11.11
C VAL A 87 -6.22 17.71 11.47
N ILE A 88 -5.12 17.72 10.70
CA ILE A 88 -3.96 16.85 10.99
C ILE A 88 -3.33 17.13 12.35
N HIS A 89 -3.46 18.36 12.87
CA HIS A 89 -3.00 18.71 14.21
C HIS A 89 -4.02 18.38 15.32
N ASN A 90 -5.30 18.20 14.96
CA ASN A 90 -6.39 17.95 15.90
C ASN A 90 -7.11 16.61 15.65
N LEU A 91 -6.41 15.60 15.12
CA LEU A 91 -6.96 14.27 14.80
C LEU A 91 -7.56 13.52 15.99
N SER A 92 -7.24 13.93 17.22
CA SER A 92 -7.86 13.39 18.43
C SER A 92 -9.30 13.87 18.63
N ASP A 93 -9.69 14.99 18.03
CA ASP A 93 -11.04 15.52 18.11
C ASP A 93 -11.96 14.77 17.13
N PRO A 94 -13.05 14.13 17.59
CA PRO A 94 -14.02 13.51 16.70
C PRO A 94 -14.60 14.48 15.66
N SER A 95 -14.64 15.79 15.93
CA SER A 95 -15.15 16.79 14.97
C SER A 95 -14.28 16.90 13.71
N SER A 96 -12.99 16.54 13.82
CA SER A 96 -12.03 16.60 12.70
C SER A 96 -12.44 15.70 11.54
N LEU A 97 -13.09 14.56 11.83
CA LEU A 97 -13.62 13.66 10.83
C LEU A 97 -14.78 14.29 10.04
N ASP A 98 -15.70 14.97 10.72
CA ASP A 98 -16.83 15.64 10.06
C ASP A 98 -16.34 16.74 9.12
N VAL A 99 -15.29 17.46 9.53
CA VAL A 99 -14.62 18.48 8.70
C VAL A 99 -13.99 17.85 7.45
N LEU A 100 -13.34 16.69 7.56
CA LEU A 100 -12.79 15.99 6.39
C LEU A 100 -13.87 15.50 5.44
N TYR A 101 -14.97 14.92 5.94
CA TYR A 101 -16.09 14.49 5.10
C TYR A 101 -16.76 15.69 4.41
N SER A 102 -16.98 16.77 5.13
CA SER A 102 -17.51 18.03 4.58
C SER A 102 -16.59 18.57 3.48
N SER A 103 -15.28 18.57 3.71
CA SER A 103 -14.27 19.00 2.73
C SER A 103 -14.27 18.10 1.49
N HIS A 104 -14.35 16.78 1.67
CA HIS A 104 -14.45 15.82 0.57
C HIS A 104 -15.71 16.06 -0.27
N HIS A 105 -16.87 16.26 0.36
CA HIS A 105 -18.12 16.58 -0.33
C HIS A 105 -18.08 17.93 -1.05
N ALA A 106 -17.50 18.95 -0.43
CA ALA A 106 -17.31 20.26 -1.05
C ALA A 106 -16.39 20.16 -2.29
N CYS A 107 -15.27 19.45 -2.20
CA CYS A 107 -14.43 19.20 -3.37
C CYS A 107 -15.22 18.51 -4.50
N ALA A 108 -16.02 17.49 -4.16
CA ALA A 108 -16.83 16.78 -5.14
C ALA A 108 -17.88 17.68 -5.82
N SER A 109 -18.55 18.58 -5.08
CA SER A 109 -19.56 19.48 -5.64
C SER A 109 -18.97 20.52 -6.60
N HIS A 110 -17.70 20.90 -6.39
CA HIS A 110 -17.00 21.88 -7.23
C HIS A 110 -16.11 21.23 -8.30
N GLY A 111 -16.09 19.90 -8.42
CA GLY A 111 -15.28 19.18 -9.39
C GLY A 111 -13.76 19.21 -9.09
N ILE A 112 -13.40 19.45 -7.83
CA ILE A 112 -12.02 19.46 -7.35
C ILE A 112 -11.67 18.05 -6.85
N SER A 113 -10.48 17.58 -7.19
CA SER A 113 -9.98 16.28 -6.73
C SER A 113 -9.49 16.37 -5.28
N PHE A 114 -10.33 15.96 -4.32
CA PHE A 114 -9.92 15.82 -2.91
C PHE A 114 -8.66 14.94 -2.75
N PRO A 115 -8.53 13.78 -3.44
CA PRO A 115 -7.32 12.95 -3.35
C PRO A 115 -6.05 13.63 -3.85
N ALA A 116 -6.17 14.61 -4.76
CA ALA A 116 -5.02 15.41 -5.18
C ALA A 116 -4.61 16.37 -4.06
N LEU A 117 -5.58 17.10 -3.48
CA LEU A 117 -5.32 18.04 -2.39
C LEU A 117 -4.78 17.37 -1.12
N SER A 118 -5.29 16.19 -0.75
CA SER A 118 -4.86 15.47 0.46
C SER A 118 -3.44 14.90 0.34
N GLN A 119 -2.93 14.73 -0.88
CA GLN A 119 -1.60 14.22 -1.18
C GLN A 119 -0.59 15.32 -1.54
N GLU A 120 -1.02 16.57 -1.62
CA GLU A 120 -0.13 17.72 -1.71
C GLU A 120 0.64 17.93 -0.40
N ASP A 121 1.83 18.54 -0.52
CA ASP A 121 2.69 18.79 0.62
C ASP A 121 2.10 19.91 1.50
N ILE A 122 1.81 19.55 2.74
CA ILE A 122 1.45 20.44 3.84
C ILE A 122 2.67 20.46 4.75
N GLU A 123 3.35 21.60 4.89
CA GLU A 123 4.59 21.67 5.67
C GLU A 123 5.68 20.67 5.21
N GLN A 124 5.89 20.55 3.89
CA GLN A 124 6.88 19.67 3.24
C GLN A 124 6.54 18.17 3.21
N HIS A 125 5.42 17.75 3.81
CA HIS A 125 4.99 16.36 3.81
C HIS A 125 3.48 16.23 3.52
N PRO A 126 2.98 15.11 2.98
CA PRO A 126 1.56 14.93 2.71
C PRO A 126 0.73 14.88 4.00
N ALA A 127 -0.55 15.24 3.95
CA ALA A 127 -1.45 15.21 5.13
C ALA A 127 -1.43 13.86 5.87
N LEU A 128 -1.35 12.76 5.11
CA LEU A 128 -1.27 11.40 5.64
C LEU A 128 -0.01 11.16 6.50
N TYR A 129 1.13 11.75 6.16
CA TYR A 129 2.37 11.64 6.94
C TYR A 129 2.17 12.22 8.34
N TRP A 130 1.62 13.43 8.41
CA TRP A 130 1.33 14.10 9.68
C TRP A 130 0.28 13.36 10.49
N ALA A 131 -0.76 12.85 9.82
CA ALA A 131 -1.77 12.06 10.48
C ALA A 131 -1.17 10.85 11.20
N ILE A 132 -0.29 10.10 10.53
CA ILE A 132 0.40 8.96 11.13
C ILE A 132 1.24 9.36 12.34
N LEU A 133 1.97 10.48 12.24
CA LEU A 133 2.76 10.98 13.37
C LEU A 133 1.90 11.38 14.56
N THR A 134 0.79 12.09 14.34
CA THR A 134 -0.16 12.50 15.39
C THR A 134 -0.83 11.32 16.08
N LEU A 135 -1.10 10.24 15.34
CA LEU A 135 -1.68 8.99 15.87
C LEU A 135 -0.64 8.13 16.61
N SER A 136 0.65 8.29 16.29
CA SER A 136 1.71 7.43 16.84
C SER A 136 1.91 7.66 18.35
N PRO A 137 2.37 6.65 19.11
CA PRO A 137 2.69 6.81 20.52
C PRO A 137 3.81 7.83 20.79
N TYR A 138 4.64 8.13 19.78
CA TYR A 138 5.62 9.20 19.86
C TYR A 138 4.97 10.58 20.02
N ALA A 139 3.73 10.75 19.51
CA ALA A 139 2.92 11.95 19.68
C ALA A 139 2.63 12.29 21.14
N LYS A 140 2.75 11.35 22.09
CA LYS A 140 2.64 11.67 23.52
C LYS A 140 3.63 12.75 23.99
N SER A 141 4.72 12.93 23.23
CA SER A 141 5.71 13.98 23.46
C SER A 141 5.40 15.29 22.72
N LEU A 142 4.46 15.27 21.76
CA LEU A 142 4.00 16.43 21.01
C LEU A 142 2.78 17.06 21.70
N PRO A 143 2.65 18.41 21.67
CA PRO A 143 1.47 19.08 22.19
C PRO A 143 0.21 18.59 21.46
N GLY A 144 -0.76 18.03 22.20
CA GLY A 144 -2.01 17.51 21.64
C GLY A 144 -2.03 16.01 21.29
N GLY A 145 -0.91 15.29 21.39
CA GLY A 145 -0.88 13.86 21.09
C GLY A 145 -1.44 13.01 22.22
N SER A 146 -2.69 12.56 22.08
CA SER A 146 -3.37 11.71 23.06
C SER A 146 -4.01 10.51 22.38
N LEU A 147 -3.21 9.59 21.83
CA LEU A 147 -3.77 8.35 21.29
C LEU A 147 -3.03 7.09 21.76
N ALA A 148 -3.84 6.06 21.96
CA ALA A 148 -3.44 4.75 22.44
C ALA A 148 -2.59 4.04 21.37
N SER A 149 -1.60 3.26 21.83
CA SER A 149 -0.69 2.48 20.98
C SER A 149 -1.38 1.32 20.21
N ALA A 150 -2.70 1.26 20.21
CA ALA A 150 -3.49 0.21 19.58
C ALA A 150 -4.65 0.84 18.79
N PRO A 151 -4.95 0.32 17.58
CA PRO A 151 -6.12 0.73 16.82
C PRO A 151 -7.39 0.56 17.66
N PRO A 152 -8.32 1.54 17.64
CA PRO A 152 -9.67 1.32 18.13
C PRO A 152 -10.29 0.12 17.41
N GLU A 153 -11.26 -0.57 18.02
CA GLU A 153 -11.96 -1.68 17.36
C GLU A 153 -12.60 -1.27 16.02
N GLY A 154 -12.90 0.02 15.85
CA GLY A 154 -13.45 0.61 14.62
C GLY A 154 -12.41 1.24 13.67
N GLY A 155 -11.11 1.09 13.92
CA GLY A 155 -10.06 1.70 13.09
C GLY A 155 -9.86 3.19 13.34
N TRP A 156 -9.19 3.86 12.39
CA TRP A 156 -8.93 5.31 12.43
C TRP A 156 -9.62 5.98 11.25
N PRO A 157 -10.89 6.39 11.38
CA PRO A 157 -11.69 6.75 10.22
C PRO A 157 -11.20 8.00 9.45
N ALA A 158 -10.51 8.94 10.12
CA ALA A 158 -9.82 10.03 9.43
C ALA A 158 -8.64 9.54 8.58
N LEU A 159 -7.86 8.60 9.11
CA LEU A 159 -6.77 7.94 8.38
C LEU A 159 -7.31 7.10 7.22
N ASP A 160 -8.43 6.42 7.44
CA ASP A 160 -9.11 5.62 6.41
C ASP A 160 -9.55 6.49 5.26
N LEU A 161 -10.14 7.65 5.52
CA LEU A 161 -10.54 8.59 4.49
C LEU A 161 -9.33 9.11 3.70
N LEU A 162 -8.23 9.46 4.38
CA LEU A 162 -6.99 9.90 3.72
C LEU A 162 -6.32 8.78 2.89
N ALA A 163 -6.52 7.51 3.27
CA ALA A 163 -5.98 6.34 2.59
C ALA A 163 -7.01 5.59 1.73
N ALA A 164 -8.23 6.12 1.55
CA ALA A 164 -9.31 5.50 0.77
C ALA A 164 -9.08 5.58 -0.74
N PHE A 165 -8.10 6.38 -1.17
CA PHE A 165 -7.81 6.64 -2.57
C PHE A 165 -6.45 6.09 -2.97
N PRO A 166 -6.19 5.83 -4.27
CA PRO A 166 -4.88 5.44 -4.75
C PRO A 166 -3.81 6.47 -4.37
N LEU A 167 -2.85 6.05 -3.55
CA LEU A 167 -1.76 6.91 -3.11
C LEU A 167 -0.62 6.94 -4.12
N THR A 168 -0.03 8.12 -4.30
CA THR A 168 1.19 8.29 -5.07
C THR A 168 2.36 7.56 -4.41
N ASP A 169 3.37 7.20 -5.21
CA ASP A 169 4.58 6.56 -4.69
C ASP A 169 5.32 7.40 -3.66
N SER A 170 5.32 8.73 -3.82
CA SER A 170 5.90 9.66 -2.83
C SER A 170 5.12 9.60 -1.53
N THR A 171 3.79 9.76 -1.57
CA THR A 171 2.96 9.73 -0.35
C THR A 171 3.06 8.39 0.39
N ARG A 172 3.15 7.26 -0.32
CA ARG A 172 3.35 5.94 0.31
C ARG A 172 4.71 5.83 1.01
N ARG A 173 5.77 6.37 0.41
CA ARG A 173 7.11 6.38 1.01
C ARG A 173 7.13 7.27 2.25
N GLU A 174 6.58 8.47 2.16
CA GLU A 174 6.46 9.40 3.28
C GLU A 174 5.68 8.77 4.44
N ALA A 175 4.50 8.23 4.17
CA ALA A 175 3.71 7.54 5.20
C ALA A 175 4.45 6.35 5.84
N THR A 176 5.18 5.58 5.05
CA THR A 176 6.05 4.50 5.58
C THR A 176 7.13 5.08 6.49
N THR A 177 7.77 6.18 6.09
CA THR A 177 8.75 6.89 6.91
C THR A 177 8.14 7.38 8.21
N ALA A 178 6.92 7.94 8.18
CA ALA A 178 6.20 8.36 9.39
C ALA A 178 5.96 7.19 10.36
N CYS A 179 5.52 6.02 9.87
CA CYS A 179 5.34 4.85 10.74
C CYS A 179 6.65 4.43 11.43
N VAL A 180 7.77 4.51 10.70
CA VAL A 180 9.11 4.18 11.21
C VAL A 180 9.56 5.20 12.25
N LEU A 181 9.25 6.47 12.03
CA LEU A 181 9.48 7.56 12.98
C LEU A 181 8.57 7.44 14.22
N GLY A 182 7.38 6.85 14.12
CA GLY A 182 6.48 6.60 15.24
C GLY A 182 6.76 5.32 16.04
N ASP A 183 7.57 4.39 15.51
CA ASP A 183 7.75 3.02 16.02
C ASP A 183 6.45 2.20 16.12
N ASP A 184 5.43 2.58 15.33
CA ASP A 184 4.10 1.99 15.44
C ASP A 184 3.90 0.93 14.36
N ASN A 185 4.33 -0.30 14.68
CA ASN A 185 4.10 -1.43 13.79
C ASN A 185 2.60 -1.73 13.63
N ALA A 186 1.75 -1.48 14.64
CA ALA A 186 0.32 -1.75 14.51
C ALA A 186 -0.32 -0.81 13.47
N LEU A 187 0.02 0.48 13.53
CA LEU A 187 -0.40 1.48 12.56
C LEU A 187 0.14 1.18 11.14
N TYR A 188 1.40 0.74 11.03
CA TYR A 188 1.94 0.30 9.75
C TYR A 188 1.17 -0.90 9.17
N GLN A 189 0.91 -1.93 9.98
CA GLN A 189 0.14 -3.09 9.55
C GLN A 189 -1.30 -2.73 9.20
N TYR A 190 -1.88 -1.75 9.89
CA TYR A 190 -3.20 -1.22 9.57
C TYR A 190 -3.22 -0.52 8.22
N LEU A 191 -2.27 0.38 7.97
CA LEU A 191 -2.15 1.05 6.67
C LEU A 191 -2.00 0.06 5.54
N LEU A 192 -1.22 -1.01 5.67
CA LEU A 192 -1.10 -2.03 4.62
C LEU A 192 -2.44 -2.73 4.27
N GLN A 193 -3.45 -2.63 5.14
CA GLN A 193 -4.78 -3.16 4.91
C GLN A 193 -5.72 -2.18 4.21
N THR A 194 -5.42 -0.88 4.23
CA THR A 194 -6.25 0.13 3.56
C THR A 194 -6.08 0.06 2.05
N GLU A 195 -7.11 0.45 1.30
CA GLU A 195 -7.16 0.29 -0.16
C GLU A 195 -6.06 1.10 -0.87
N GLY A 196 -5.73 2.29 -0.38
CA GLY A 196 -4.69 3.15 -0.95
C GLY A 196 -3.26 2.61 -0.82
N PHE A 197 -3.01 1.74 0.17
CA PHE A 197 -1.73 1.06 0.37
C PHE A 197 -1.74 -0.38 -0.10
N ALA A 198 -2.92 -0.95 -0.37
CA ALA A 198 -3.03 -2.31 -0.81
C ALA A 198 -2.12 -2.53 -2.02
N PRO A 199 -1.34 -3.62 -2.04
CA PRO A 199 -0.42 -3.87 -3.13
C PRO A 199 -1.20 -3.95 -4.44
N VAL A 200 -0.77 -3.17 -5.43
CA VAL A 200 -1.49 -2.96 -6.69
C VAL A 200 -1.46 -4.22 -7.58
N GLY A 201 -0.62 -5.21 -7.26
CA GLY A 201 -0.48 -6.44 -8.03
C GLY A 201 -1.62 -7.44 -7.82
N LEU A 202 -2.14 -8.01 -8.92
CA LEU A 202 -3.13 -9.10 -8.90
C LEU A 202 -2.68 -10.27 -8.02
N ALA A 203 -1.42 -10.68 -8.12
CA ALA A 203 -0.89 -11.80 -7.36
C ALA A 203 -0.79 -11.48 -5.85
N GLU A 204 -0.47 -10.24 -5.48
CA GLU A 204 -0.46 -9.79 -4.09
C GLU A 204 -1.90 -9.70 -3.55
N SER A 205 -2.84 -9.21 -4.35
CA SER A 205 -4.27 -9.22 -4.03
C SER A 205 -4.80 -10.64 -3.79
N ILE A 206 -4.47 -11.61 -4.66
CA ILE A 206 -4.90 -13.01 -4.51
C ILE A 206 -4.28 -13.68 -3.28
N THR A 207 -3.00 -13.41 -2.98
CA THR A 207 -2.30 -14.03 -1.84
C THR A 207 -2.69 -13.45 -0.50
N SER A 208 -3.14 -12.19 -0.49
CA SER A 208 -3.52 -11.47 0.73
C SER A 208 -5.02 -11.53 1.02
N ARG A 209 -5.83 -12.00 0.06
CA ARG A 209 -7.26 -12.20 0.27
C ARG A 209 -7.48 -13.28 1.35
N PRO A 210 -8.36 -13.04 2.33
CA PRO A 210 -8.74 -14.08 3.27
C PRO A 210 -9.30 -15.29 2.49
N SER A 211 -8.92 -16.50 2.91
CA SER A 211 -9.46 -17.73 2.31
C SER A 211 -10.98 -17.72 2.41
N ALA A 212 -11.67 -18.07 1.33
CA ALA A 212 -13.13 -18.09 1.27
C ALA A 212 -13.71 -18.83 2.49
N GLY A 213 -14.51 -18.13 3.30
CA GLY A 213 -15.10 -18.66 4.55
C GLY A 213 -14.52 -18.06 5.84
N ALA A 214 -13.38 -17.38 5.79
CA ALA A 214 -12.86 -16.64 6.95
C ALA A 214 -13.32 -15.18 6.87
N ALA A 215 -14.39 -14.83 7.59
CA ALA A 215 -14.83 -13.44 7.81
C ALA A 215 -13.90 -12.69 8.80
N GLY A 216 -12.59 -12.84 8.61
CA GLY A 216 -11.56 -12.28 9.48
C GLY A 216 -10.77 -11.17 8.81
N PRO A 217 -10.08 -10.33 9.61
CA PRO A 217 -9.17 -9.31 9.09
C PRO A 217 -8.12 -9.94 8.18
N ARG A 218 -7.57 -9.12 7.29
CA ARG A 218 -6.60 -9.54 6.29
C ARG A 218 -5.46 -10.31 6.96
N ALA A 219 -5.12 -11.45 6.39
CA ALA A 219 -4.09 -12.34 6.89
C ALA A 219 -2.70 -11.69 6.81
N VAL A 220 -2.18 -11.19 7.93
CA VAL A 220 -0.82 -10.62 8.02
C VAL A 220 0.22 -11.72 8.28
N ASP A 221 1.42 -11.58 7.68
CA ASP A 221 2.56 -12.44 7.99
C ASP A 221 3.12 -12.11 9.38
N VAL A 222 3.52 -13.14 10.13
CA VAL A 222 3.98 -12.93 11.51
C VAL A 222 5.50 -12.81 11.53
N VAL A 223 5.99 -11.71 12.08
CA VAL A 223 7.42 -11.46 12.32
C VAL A 223 7.66 -11.42 13.82
N GLN A 224 8.59 -12.26 14.30
CA GLN A 224 9.04 -12.26 15.68
C GLN A 224 10.50 -11.84 15.74
N VAL A 225 10.80 -10.80 16.51
CA VAL A 225 12.18 -10.37 16.79
C VAL A 225 12.58 -10.94 18.14
N GLN A 226 13.68 -11.68 18.18
CA GLN A 226 14.26 -12.23 19.40
C GLN A 226 15.64 -11.61 19.62
N HIS A 227 15.82 -10.89 20.71
CA HIS A 227 17.14 -10.42 21.11
C HIS A 227 18.01 -11.61 21.51
N VAL A 228 19.22 -11.67 20.97
CA VAL A 228 20.17 -12.73 21.33
C VAL A 228 20.94 -12.25 22.55
N ALA A 229 20.88 -13.01 23.65
CA ALA A 229 21.59 -12.69 24.88
C ALA A 229 23.08 -13.10 24.82
N ASP A 230 23.75 -12.82 23.71
CA ASP A 230 25.18 -13.11 23.50
C ASP A 230 26.10 -11.99 24.03
N GLY A 231 25.52 -10.98 24.68
CA GLY A 231 26.24 -9.83 25.24
C GLY A 231 26.73 -8.84 24.17
N ARG A 232 26.39 -9.05 22.90
CA ARG A 232 26.79 -8.15 21.81
C ARG A 232 25.64 -7.22 21.45
N ALA A 233 25.82 -5.92 21.67
CA ALA A 233 24.85 -4.92 21.26
C ALA A 233 24.52 -5.06 19.76
N GLY A 234 23.22 -4.96 19.42
CA GLY A 234 22.73 -4.99 18.04
C GLY A 234 22.49 -6.38 17.44
N HIS A 235 22.69 -7.48 18.17
CA HIS A 235 22.36 -8.81 17.67
C HIS A 235 20.89 -9.17 17.96
N PHE A 236 20.17 -9.50 16.90
CA PHE A 236 18.80 -9.99 16.98
C PHE A 236 18.57 -11.09 15.96
N ARG A 237 17.68 -12.01 16.29
CA ARG A 237 17.19 -13.07 15.40
C ARG A 237 15.79 -12.74 14.96
N LEU A 238 15.57 -12.78 13.66
CA LEU A 238 14.26 -12.60 13.05
C LEU A 238 13.68 -13.98 12.73
N ARG A 239 12.49 -14.25 13.23
CA ARG A 239 11.69 -15.41 12.84
C ARG A 239 10.48 -14.94 12.07
N VAL A 240 10.49 -15.18 10.77
CA VAL A 240 9.40 -14.82 9.85
C VAL A 240 8.56 -16.05 9.56
N ARG A 241 7.24 -15.90 9.66
CA ARG A 241 6.26 -16.88 9.21
C ARG A 241 5.48 -16.29 8.05
N LEU A 242 5.87 -16.69 6.84
CA LEU A 242 5.22 -16.28 5.61
C LEU A 242 4.04 -17.22 5.31
N ARG A 243 2.83 -16.66 5.23
CA ARG A 243 1.64 -17.40 4.86
C ARG A 243 1.64 -17.69 3.36
N ASP A 244 1.06 -18.84 3.01
CA ASP A 244 0.89 -19.24 1.61
C ASP A 244 2.19 -19.20 0.80
N TRP A 245 3.34 -19.49 1.44
CA TRP A 245 4.67 -19.38 0.83
C TRP A 245 4.77 -20.06 -0.53
N LEU A 246 4.30 -21.31 -0.66
CA LEU A 246 4.31 -22.05 -1.92
C LEU A 246 3.48 -21.37 -3.01
N ARG A 247 2.32 -20.81 -2.63
CA ARG A 247 1.45 -20.07 -3.55
C ARG A 247 2.11 -18.76 -3.99
N ARG A 248 2.70 -18.01 -3.06
CA ARG A 248 3.45 -16.77 -3.34
C ARG A 248 4.64 -17.04 -4.24
N MET A 249 5.42 -18.08 -3.96
CA MET A 249 6.55 -18.49 -4.81
C MET A 249 6.10 -18.91 -6.21
N ARG A 250 4.98 -19.65 -6.34
CA ARG A 250 4.44 -20.02 -7.65
C ARG A 250 4.03 -18.81 -8.48
N MET A 251 3.44 -17.79 -7.84
CA MET A 251 2.95 -16.60 -8.54
C MET A 251 4.03 -15.56 -8.81
N HIS A 252 4.90 -15.28 -7.84
CA HIS A 252 5.89 -14.20 -7.92
C HIS A 252 7.28 -14.66 -8.34
N LYS A 253 7.57 -15.97 -8.28
CA LYS A 253 8.92 -16.59 -8.42
C LYS A 253 9.95 -16.15 -7.38
N LYS A 254 9.72 -15.00 -6.73
CA LYS A 254 10.55 -14.40 -5.67
C LYS A 254 9.63 -13.77 -4.63
N VAL A 255 9.93 -14.01 -3.35
CA VAL A 255 9.29 -13.30 -2.24
C VAL A 255 10.36 -12.42 -1.60
N ALA A 256 10.17 -11.10 -1.69
CA ALA A 256 11.06 -10.13 -1.07
C ALA A 256 10.53 -9.78 0.33
N VAL A 257 11.41 -9.82 1.33
CA VAL A 257 11.11 -9.29 2.66
C VAL A 257 11.87 -7.98 2.81
N ARG A 258 11.13 -6.89 3.02
CA ARG A 258 11.72 -5.58 3.28
C ARG A 258 11.75 -5.35 4.79
N TRP A 259 12.93 -5.08 5.30
CA TRP A 259 13.15 -4.72 6.68
C TRP A 259 13.23 -3.21 6.79
N ILE A 260 12.67 -2.68 7.87
CA ILE A 260 12.88 -1.28 8.23
C ILE A 260 13.45 -1.26 9.64
N ALA A 261 14.68 -0.79 9.76
CA ALA A 261 15.37 -0.63 11.03
C ALA A 261 15.61 0.87 11.28
N ARG A 262 15.45 1.31 12.53
CA ARG A 262 15.82 2.65 12.95
C ARG A 262 17.36 2.76 13.02
N GLY A 263 17.93 3.85 12.49
CA GLY A 263 19.30 4.25 12.79
C GLY A 263 20.37 4.07 11.68
N ALA A 264 20.07 3.43 10.56
CA ALA A 264 20.87 3.49 9.33
C ALA A 264 20.10 2.81 8.21
N SER A 265 20.11 3.36 7.00
CA SER A 265 19.58 2.66 5.82
C SER A 265 20.35 1.36 5.64
N LEU A 266 19.76 0.22 6.02
CA LEU A 266 20.31 -1.08 5.68
C LEU A 266 20.38 -1.15 4.15
N SER A 267 21.59 -1.39 3.65
CA SER A 267 21.91 -1.59 2.24
C SER A 267 21.02 -2.68 1.61
N PRO A 268 21.00 -2.84 0.26
CA PRO A 268 19.93 -3.50 -0.48
C PRO A 268 19.53 -4.88 0.04
N PRO A 269 18.26 -5.29 -0.20
CA PRO A 269 17.69 -6.50 0.38
C PRO A 269 18.54 -7.73 0.02
N LEU A 270 19.05 -8.40 1.05
CA LEU A 270 19.71 -9.70 0.91
C LEU A 270 18.72 -10.71 0.29
N PRO A 271 19.09 -11.42 -0.78
CA PRO A 271 18.25 -12.48 -1.30
C PRO A 271 18.12 -13.58 -0.26
N LEU A 272 16.88 -13.92 0.11
CA LEU A 272 16.59 -15.11 0.91
C LEU A 272 16.92 -16.35 0.06
N LEU A 273 18.08 -16.95 0.32
CA LEU A 273 18.42 -18.27 -0.18
C LEU A 273 17.47 -19.29 0.46
N ALA A 274 16.81 -20.09 -0.37
CA ALA A 274 15.95 -21.18 0.10
C ALA A 274 16.79 -22.19 0.91
N PRO A 275 16.21 -22.81 1.96
CA PRO A 275 16.90 -23.86 2.68
C PRO A 275 17.19 -25.02 1.73
N SER A 276 18.47 -25.40 1.62
CA SER A 276 18.89 -26.65 1.00
C SER A 276 18.26 -27.80 1.78
N GLN A 277 17.43 -28.61 1.12
CA GLN A 277 16.92 -29.87 1.67
C GLN A 277 18.05 -30.88 1.82
#